data_AF-A0A9N9E382-F1
#
_entry.id   AF-A0A9N9E382-F1
#
_cell.length_a   1.000
_cell.length_b   1.000
_cell.length_c   1.000
_cell.angle_alpha   90.00
_cell.angle_beta   90.00
_cell.angle_gamma   90.00
#
_symmetry.space_group_name_H-M   'P 1'
#
loop_
_entity.id
_entity.type
_entity.pdbx_description
1 polymer ?
#
loop_
_entity_poly.entity_id
_entity_poly.type
_entity_poly.pdbx_seq_one_letter_code
_entity_poly.pdbx_strand_id
1 'polypeptide(L)'
;VLMMDELDLLVTKNQRVMYNLFNWPSLPNSRLVVIAVANTMDLPERILTNRVSSRLGLNRVNFQPYAFQQLMIVVQSRLKGMGVFNKDAIEYAARKVSAVSGDARRALEICRRAVEIIESKKTLPEHSKSNAQVTINIIEQVVKEMSSSPTIAFVSNASIHQKIFLWSLLQRTRVTGLAEVELGE
;
A
#
# COMPACT_ATOMS: atom_id res chain seq x y z
N VAL A 1 -25.37 -13.25 -11.01
CA VAL A 1 -24.57 -12.26 -10.26
C VAL A 1 -23.27 -12.06 -11.02
N LEU A 2 -22.93 -10.83 -11.36
CA LEU A 2 -21.68 -10.43 -12.01
C LEU A 2 -20.84 -9.68 -10.98
N MET A 3 -19.62 -10.15 -10.73
CA MET A 3 -18.65 -9.45 -9.89
C MET A 3 -17.58 -8.83 -10.78
N MET A 4 -17.31 -7.56 -10.55
CA MET A 4 -16.30 -6.79 -11.24
C MET A 4 -15.31 -6.29 -10.19
N ASP A 5 -14.09 -6.76 -10.25
CA ASP A 5 -12.99 -6.22 -9.45
C ASP A 5 -12.20 -5.20 -10.27
N GLU A 6 -11.52 -4.27 -9.59
CA GLU A 6 -10.64 -3.27 -10.22
C GLU A 6 -11.32 -2.51 -11.38
N LEU A 7 -12.57 -2.07 -11.17
CA LEU A 7 -13.38 -1.38 -12.19
C LEU A 7 -12.67 -0.14 -12.75
N ASP A 8 -11.81 0.50 -11.97
CA ASP A 8 -10.94 1.61 -12.37
C ASP A 8 -10.02 1.30 -13.55
N LEU A 9 -9.67 0.03 -13.78
CA LEU A 9 -8.91 -0.39 -14.96
C LEU A 9 -9.74 -0.36 -16.26
N LEU A 10 -11.06 -0.44 -16.16
CA LEU A 10 -11.98 -0.41 -17.31
C LEU A 10 -12.34 1.03 -17.73
N VAL A 11 -11.80 2.03 -17.03
CA VAL A 11 -11.97 3.44 -17.37
C VAL A 11 -11.22 3.76 -18.66
N THR A 12 -11.97 3.97 -19.73
CA THR A 12 -11.46 4.37 -21.04
C THR A 12 -12.10 5.68 -21.47
N LYS A 13 -11.47 6.43 -22.40
CA LYS A 13 -12.00 7.70 -22.92
C LYS A 13 -13.44 7.58 -23.45
N ASN A 14 -13.80 6.42 -24.01
CA ASN A 14 -15.11 6.20 -24.60
C ASN A 14 -16.19 5.78 -23.59
N GLN A 15 -15.83 5.34 -22.37
CA GLN A 15 -16.73 5.09 -21.22
C GLN A 15 -17.94 4.14 -21.43
N ARG A 16 -18.15 3.62 -22.66
CA ARG A 16 -19.32 2.83 -23.07
C ARG A 16 -19.46 1.52 -22.30
N VAL A 17 -18.34 0.87 -22.00
CA VAL A 17 -18.32 -0.43 -21.29
C VAL A 17 -18.94 -0.28 -19.91
N MET A 18 -18.47 0.69 -19.13
CA MET A 18 -19.00 0.94 -17.78
C MET A 18 -20.47 1.37 -17.80
N TYR A 19 -20.86 2.23 -18.74
CA TYR A 19 -22.27 2.60 -18.90
C TYR A 19 -23.15 1.36 -19.12
N ASN A 20 -22.78 0.48 -20.04
CA ASN A 20 -23.55 -0.73 -20.36
C ASN A 20 -23.66 -1.65 -19.14
N LEU A 21 -22.56 -1.88 -18.44
CA LEU A 21 -22.50 -2.74 -17.26
C LEU A 21 -23.42 -2.26 -16.14
N PHE A 22 -23.47 -0.95 -15.90
CA PHE A 22 -24.37 -0.36 -14.91
C PHE A 22 -25.83 -0.27 -15.39
N ASN A 23 -26.06 -0.29 -16.70
CA ASN A 23 -27.42 -0.26 -17.26
C ASN A 23 -28.06 -1.65 -17.34
N TRP A 24 -27.29 -2.74 -17.49
CA TRP A 24 -27.80 -4.10 -17.63
C TRP A 24 -28.71 -4.57 -16.47
N PRO A 25 -28.43 -4.25 -15.18
CA PRO A 25 -29.36 -4.55 -14.09
C PRO A 25 -30.71 -3.84 -14.21
N SER A 26 -30.75 -2.67 -14.85
CA SER A 26 -31.96 -1.84 -14.97
C SER A 26 -32.84 -2.14 -16.19
N LEU A 27 -32.43 -3.08 -17.05
CA LEU A 27 -33.23 -3.50 -18.19
C LEU A 27 -34.49 -4.26 -17.74
N PRO A 28 -35.63 -4.10 -18.44
CA PRO A 28 -36.85 -4.83 -18.11
C PRO A 28 -36.60 -6.35 -18.20
N ASN A 29 -37.13 -7.10 -17.25
CA ASN A 29 -36.91 -8.55 -17.08
C ASN A 29 -35.47 -8.98 -16.76
N SER A 30 -34.56 -8.05 -16.46
CA SER A 30 -33.21 -8.40 -16.02
C SER A 30 -33.20 -8.96 -14.59
N ARG A 31 -32.56 -10.11 -14.40
CA ARG A 31 -32.28 -10.72 -13.07
C ARG A 31 -30.80 -10.62 -12.72
N LEU A 32 -30.11 -9.62 -13.28
CA LEU A 32 -28.68 -9.43 -13.10
C LEU A 32 -28.38 -8.54 -11.89
N VAL A 33 -27.61 -9.07 -10.94
CA VAL A 33 -26.99 -8.29 -9.87
C VAL A 33 -25.54 -8.03 -10.26
N VAL A 34 -25.12 -6.76 -10.30
CA VAL A 34 -23.74 -6.35 -10.57
C VAL A 34 -23.14 -5.84 -9.27
N ILE A 35 -22.02 -6.44 -8.85
CA ILE A 35 -21.20 -6.00 -7.73
C ILE A 35 -19.90 -5.47 -8.33
N ALA A 36 -19.63 -4.19 -8.13
CA ALA A 36 -18.42 -3.56 -8.63
C ALA A 36 -17.55 -3.06 -7.48
N VAL A 37 -16.25 -3.39 -7.54
CA VAL A 37 -15.23 -2.97 -6.59
C VAL A 37 -14.25 -2.07 -7.35
N ALA A 38 -13.92 -0.93 -6.75
CA ALA A 38 -13.00 0.07 -7.32
C ALA A 38 -12.25 0.77 -6.19
N ASN A 39 -11.02 1.22 -6.46
CA ASN A 39 -10.22 1.94 -5.45
C ASN A 39 -10.66 3.39 -5.27
N THR A 40 -11.18 4.02 -6.32
CA THR A 40 -11.55 5.43 -6.30
C THR A 40 -13.04 5.62 -6.23
N MET A 41 -13.44 6.60 -5.40
CA MET A 41 -14.84 6.82 -5.12
C MET A 41 -15.56 7.64 -6.20
N ASP A 42 -14.84 8.48 -6.94
CA ASP A 42 -15.43 9.46 -7.85
C ASP A 42 -15.72 8.88 -9.25
N LEU A 43 -15.44 7.60 -9.43
CA LEU A 43 -15.48 6.92 -10.72
C LEU A 43 -16.86 6.97 -11.39
N PRO A 44 -18.00 6.84 -10.68
CA PRO A 44 -19.32 7.02 -11.30
C PRO A 44 -19.61 8.49 -11.63
N GLU A 45 -19.18 9.43 -10.77
CA GLU A 45 -19.49 10.87 -10.90
C GLU A 45 -18.66 11.56 -11.99
N ARG A 46 -17.41 11.13 -12.18
CA ARG A 46 -16.49 11.66 -13.21
C ARG A 46 -16.78 11.13 -14.62
N ILE A 47 -17.47 10.00 -14.75
CA ILE A 47 -17.44 9.17 -15.95
C ILE A 47 -18.85 8.81 -16.45
N LEU A 48 -19.89 8.87 -15.60
CA LEU A 48 -21.25 8.52 -16.00
C LEU A 48 -22.15 9.75 -16.06
N THR A 49 -23.07 9.74 -17.01
CA THR A 49 -24.11 10.78 -17.13
C THR A 49 -24.95 10.86 -15.84
N ASN A 50 -25.43 12.06 -15.46
CA ASN A 50 -26.19 12.33 -14.23
C ASN A 50 -27.32 11.32 -13.91
N ARG A 51 -27.92 10.69 -14.93
CA ARG A 51 -28.97 9.66 -14.79
C ARG A 51 -28.50 8.33 -14.18
N VAL A 52 -27.28 7.88 -14.48
CA VAL A 52 -26.74 6.60 -13.93
C VAL A 52 -26.04 6.85 -12.60
N SER A 53 -25.32 7.97 -12.47
CA SER A 53 -24.72 8.41 -11.20
C SER A 53 -25.77 8.55 -10.08
N SER A 54 -26.92 9.17 -10.36
CA SER A 54 -28.01 9.33 -9.38
C SER A 54 -28.54 7.99 -8.82
N ARG A 55 -28.58 6.93 -9.63
CA ARG A 55 -29.07 5.60 -9.21
C ARG A 55 -28.00 4.79 -8.47
N LEU A 56 -26.75 4.92 -8.87
CA LEU A 56 -25.62 4.26 -8.20
C LEU A 56 -25.27 4.91 -6.85
N GLY A 57 -25.57 6.20 -6.69
CA GLY A 57 -25.27 6.94 -5.46
C GLY A 57 -25.92 6.38 -4.19
N LEU A 58 -27.09 5.71 -4.31
CA LEU A 58 -27.82 5.15 -3.16
C LEU A 58 -27.35 3.74 -2.75
N ASN A 59 -26.69 2.98 -3.63
CA ASN A 59 -26.29 1.59 -3.39
C ASN A 59 -24.78 1.43 -3.15
N ARG A 60 -24.15 2.49 -2.65
CA ARG A 60 -22.71 2.56 -2.48
C ARG A 60 -22.31 2.13 -1.07
N VAL A 61 -21.39 1.17 -0.96
CA VAL A 61 -20.74 0.81 0.30
C VAL A 61 -19.30 1.28 0.26
N ASN A 62 -18.90 2.08 1.25
CA ASN A 62 -17.55 2.58 1.37
C ASN A 62 -16.76 1.75 2.39
N PHE A 63 -15.64 1.17 1.95
CA PHE A 63 -14.71 0.47 2.82
C PHE A 63 -13.63 1.43 3.28
N GLN A 64 -13.75 1.89 4.53
CA GLN A 64 -12.72 2.69 5.15
C GLN A 64 -11.46 1.87 5.42
N PRO A 65 -10.26 2.49 5.43
CA PRO A 65 -9.04 1.83 5.87
C PRO A 65 -9.20 1.22 7.26
N TYR A 66 -8.49 0.12 7.52
CA TYR A 66 -8.63 -0.58 8.79
C TYR A 66 -8.09 0.25 9.95
N ALA A 67 -8.86 0.28 11.05
CA ALA A 67 -8.38 0.78 12.33
C ALA A 67 -7.32 -0.17 12.92
N PHE A 68 -6.44 0.35 13.79
CA PHE A 68 -5.37 -0.47 14.39
C PHE A 68 -5.91 -1.71 15.12
N GLN A 69 -7.07 -1.63 15.79
CA GLN A 69 -7.69 -2.79 16.46
C GLN A 69 -8.10 -3.87 15.45
N GLN A 70 -8.66 -3.46 14.31
CA GLN A 70 -9.05 -4.39 13.25
C GLN A 70 -7.82 -5.04 12.62
N LEU A 71 -6.77 -4.26 12.36
CA LEU A 71 -5.49 -4.80 11.87
C LEU A 71 -4.88 -5.79 12.86
N MET A 72 -4.92 -5.49 14.16
CA MET A 72 -4.44 -6.40 15.19
C MET A 72 -5.20 -7.73 15.16
N ILE A 73 -6.54 -7.70 15.04
CA ILE A 73 -7.36 -8.91 14.92
C ILE A 73 -7.00 -9.70 13.66
N VAL A 74 -6.84 -9.03 12.52
CA VAL A 74 -6.48 -9.67 11.24
C VAL A 74 -5.11 -10.35 11.35
N VAL A 75 -4.10 -9.64 11.86
CA VAL A 75 -2.74 -10.17 12.01
C VAL A 75 -2.73 -11.32 13.02
N GLN A 76 -3.37 -11.16 14.18
CA GLN A 76 -3.40 -12.18 15.22
C GLN A 76 -4.18 -13.44 14.80
N SER A 77 -5.24 -13.28 13.99
CA SER A 77 -5.97 -14.41 13.39
C SER A 77 -5.07 -15.22 12.44
N ARG A 78 -4.25 -14.53 11.62
CA ARG A 78 -3.30 -15.18 10.69
C ARG A 78 -2.10 -15.80 11.39
N LEU A 79 -1.66 -15.23 12.51
CA LEU A 79 -0.53 -15.71 13.31
C LEU A 79 -0.94 -16.74 14.37
N LYS A 80 -2.23 -17.09 14.48
CA LYS A 80 -2.72 -18.03 15.48
C LYS A 80 -2.03 -19.39 15.32
N GLY A 81 -1.38 -19.85 16.38
CA GLY A 81 -0.59 -21.09 16.38
C GLY A 81 0.91 -20.91 16.19
N MET A 82 1.37 -19.71 15.82
CA MET A 82 2.79 -19.38 15.72
C MET A 82 3.22 -18.53 16.93
N GLY A 83 3.91 -19.15 17.91
CA GLY A 83 4.43 -18.46 19.11
C GLY A 83 5.64 -17.55 18.87
N VAL A 84 5.80 -17.05 17.65
CA VAL A 84 6.99 -16.34 17.16
C VAL A 84 6.92 -14.83 17.45
N PHE A 85 5.74 -14.26 17.72
CA PHE A 85 5.56 -12.82 17.92
C PHE A 85 5.19 -12.48 19.36
N ASN A 86 5.81 -11.44 19.93
CA ASN A 86 5.29 -10.82 21.15
C ASN A 86 4.02 -10.00 20.81
N LYS A 87 3.03 -10.02 21.71
CA LYS A 87 1.77 -9.28 21.56
C LYS A 87 2.00 -7.78 21.39
N ASP A 88 2.93 -7.21 22.16
CA ASP A 88 3.28 -5.79 22.10
C ASP A 88 3.86 -5.41 20.72
N ALA A 89 4.57 -6.35 20.08
CA ALA A 89 5.14 -6.17 18.76
C ALA A 89 4.04 -6.12 17.69
N ILE A 90 3.03 -7.00 17.78
CA ILE A 90 1.87 -7.00 16.88
C ILE A 90 1.08 -5.69 17.03
N GLU A 91 0.84 -5.25 18.27
CA GLU A 91 0.13 -4.00 18.55
C GLU A 91 0.89 -2.79 17.98
N TYR A 92 2.22 -2.76 18.14
CA TYR A 92 3.06 -1.72 17.56
C TYR A 92 2.98 -1.69 16.03
N ALA A 93 3.10 -2.84 15.37
CA ALA A 93 2.97 -2.94 13.92
C ALA A 93 1.61 -2.44 13.43
N ALA A 94 0.53 -2.89 14.07
CA ALA A 94 -0.83 -2.51 13.69
C ALA A 94 -1.06 -1.00 13.84
N ARG A 95 -0.58 -0.38 14.92
CA ARG A 95 -0.65 1.08 15.11
C ARG A 95 0.13 1.84 14.04
N LYS A 96 1.36 1.41 13.74
CA LYS A 96 2.19 2.08 12.72
C LYS A 96 1.57 2.02 11.34
N VAL A 97 0.99 0.88 10.95
CA VAL A 97 0.34 0.73 9.64
C VAL A 97 -0.96 1.51 9.56
N SER A 98 -1.78 1.48 10.61
CA SER A 98 -3.04 2.25 10.66
C SER A 98 -2.80 3.76 10.56
N ALA A 99 -1.70 4.27 11.14
CA ALA A 99 -1.33 5.68 11.07
C ALA A 99 -0.88 6.14 9.67
N VAL A 100 -0.43 5.22 8.79
CA VAL A 100 0.12 5.57 7.47
C VAL A 100 -0.86 5.23 6.35
N SER A 101 -1.43 4.02 6.32
CA SER A 101 -2.31 3.58 5.24
C SER A 101 -3.57 2.83 5.69
N GLY A 102 -3.52 2.10 6.81
CA GLY A 102 -4.61 1.20 7.21
C GLY A 102 -4.78 -0.02 6.30
N ASP A 103 -3.74 -0.39 5.53
CA ASP A 103 -3.76 -1.56 4.64
C ASP A 103 -3.30 -2.83 5.36
N ALA A 104 -4.16 -3.86 5.36
CA ALA A 104 -3.85 -5.15 5.95
C ALA A 104 -2.72 -5.90 5.23
N ARG A 105 -2.56 -5.72 3.91
CA ARG A 105 -1.46 -6.34 3.15
C ARG A 105 -0.12 -5.86 3.68
N ARG A 106 0.01 -4.54 3.84
CA ARG A 106 1.22 -3.91 4.39
C ARG A 106 1.54 -4.37 5.81
N ALA A 107 0.52 -4.54 6.67
CA ALA A 107 0.71 -5.07 8.02
C ALA A 107 1.27 -6.50 8.03
N LEU A 108 0.73 -7.37 7.18
CA LEU A 108 1.22 -8.75 7.07
C LEU A 108 2.62 -8.82 6.44
N GLU A 109 2.93 -7.93 5.50
CA GLU A 109 4.24 -7.83 4.88
C GLU A 109 5.33 -7.42 5.88
N ILE A 110 5.05 -6.44 6.76
CA ILE A 110 5.94 -6.08 7.87
C ILE A 110 6.18 -7.27 8.80
N CYS A 111 5.12 -8.00 9.16
CA CYS A 111 5.26 -9.20 10.00
C CYS A 111 6.10 -10.27 9.31
N ARG A 112 5.87 -10.54 8.02
CA ARG A 112 6.67 -11.49 7.23
C ARG A 112 8.14 -11.08 7.21
N ARG A 113 8.43 -9.83 6.89
CA ARG A 113 9.80 -9.32 6.82
C ARG A 113 10.51 -9.38 8.18
N ALA A 114 9.78 -9.15 9.28
CA ALA A 114 10.33 -9.30 10.63
C ALA A 114 10.75 -10.75 10.94
N VAL A 115 10.00 -11.74 10.44
CA VAL A 115 10.37 -13.16 10.56
C VAL A 115 11.60 -13.48 9.73
N GLU A 116 11.70 -12.97 8.50
CA GLU A 116 12.87 -13.16 7.63
C GLU A 116 14.17 -12.63 8.27
N ILE A 117 14.11 -11.47 8.96
CA ILE A 117 15.26 -10.90 9.69
C ILE A 117 15.69 -11.80 10.87
N ILE A 118 14.74 -12.46 11.54
CA ILE A 118 15.06 -13.39 12.63
C ILE A 118 15.66 -14.68 12.08
N GLU A 119 15.09 -15.20 11.00
CA GLU A 119 15.55 -16.42 10.35
C GLU A 119 16.99 -16.27 9.82
N SER A 120 17.27 -15.15 9.14
CA SER A 120 18.62 -14.80 8.68
C SER A 120 19.66 -14.61 9.79
N LYS A 121 19.24 -14.32 11.04
CA LYS A 121 20.15 -14.24 12.19
C LYS A 121 20.41 -15.61 12.84
N LYS A 122 19.52 -16.58 12.66
CA LYS A 122 19.64 -17.94 13.22
C LYS A 122 20.66 -18.82 12.48
N THR A 123 21.12 -18.44 11.30
CA THR A 123 22.15 -19.17 10.54
C THR A 123 23.57 -19.01 11.10
N LEU A 124 23.73 -18.28 12.20
CA LEU A 124 24.96 -18.18 13.01
C LEU A 124 24.92 -19.20 14.17
N PRO A 125 26.07 -19.77 14.60
CA PRO A 125 26.18 -21.12 15.16
C PRO A 125 25.32 -21.44 16.39
N GLU A 126 24.90 -22.71 16.44
CA GLU A 126 23.79 -23.36 17.18
C GLU A 126 23.77 -23.31 18.73
N HIS A 127 24.45 -22.38 19.41
CA HIS A 127 24.57 -22.43 20.88
C HIS A 127 23.52 -21.66 21.68
N SER A 128 22.49 -21.09 21.05
CA SER A 128 21.38 -20.49 21.77
C SER A 128 20.05 -20.72 21.05
N LYS A 129 19.44 -21.88 21.32
CA LYS A 129 17.99 -22.13 21.11
C LYS A 129 17.14 -21.25 22.06
N SER A 130 17.45 -19.97 22.20
CA SER A 130 16.52 -19.03 22.81
C SER A 130 15.42 -18.77 21.79
N ASN A 131 14.17 -18.80 22.25
CA ASN A 131 12.99 -18.51 21.47
C ASN A 131 13.15 -17.13 20.81
N ALA A 132 13.66 -17.10 19.57
CA ALA A 132 13.84 -15.86 18.84
C ALA A 132 12.46 -15.33 18.45
N GLN A 133 11.92 -14.50 19.33
CA GLN A 133 10.64 -13.85 19.16
C GLN A 133 10.81 -12.50 18.49
N VAL A 134 9.83 -12.14 17.66
CA VAL A 134 9.72 -10.82 17.08
C VAL A 134 9.43 -9.82 18.19
N THR A 135 10.43 -8.97 18.43
CA THR A 135 10.38 -7.84 19.36
C THR A 135 10.06 -6.54 18.62
N ILE A 136 9.63 -5.52 19.37
CA ILE A 136 9.27 -4.20 18.83
C ILE A 136 10.44 -3.60 18.02
N ASN A 137 11.68 -3.76 18.48
CA ASN A 137 12.87 -3.23 17.80
C ASN A 137 13.06 -3.79 16.38
N ILE A 138 12.73 -5.08 16.17
CA ILE A 138 12.82 -5.70 14.85
C ILE A 138 11.77 -5.11 13.92
N ILE A 139 10.54 -4.92 14.43
CA ILE A 139 9.47 -4.30 13.66
C ILE A 139 9.80 -2.84 13.33
N GLU A 140 10.38 -2.10 14.26
CA GLU A 140 10.85 -0.73 14.02
C GLU A 140 11.94 -0.70 12.92
N GLN A 141 12.90 -1.63 12.96
CA GLN A 141 13.90 -1.78 11.92
C GLN A 141 13.25 -2.06 10.56
N VAL A 142 12.29 -2.98 10.49
CA VAL A 142 11.55 -3.30 9.26
C VAL A 142 10.78 -2.09 8.74
N VAL A 143 10.06 -1.39 9.61
CA VAL A 143 9.28 -0.20 9.23
C VAL A 143 10.22 0.88 8.69
N LYS A 144 11.41 1.05 9.29
CA LYS A 144 12.41 1.98 8.80
C LYS A 144 12.98 1.56 7.44
N GLU A 145 13.30 0.28 7.25
CA GLU A 145 13.78 -0.26 5.97
C GLU A 145 12.73 -0.09 4.86
N MET A 146 11.48 -0.47 5.13
CA MET A 146 10.35 -0.39 4.19
C MET A 146 9.90 1.05 3.89
N SER A 147 10.15 2.00 4.78
CA SER A 147 9.86 3.42 4.57
C SER A 147 11.05 4.20 4.01
N SER A 148 12.28 3.68 4.16
CA SER A 148 13.46 4.31 3.60
C SER A 148 13.45 4.16 2.09
N SER A 149 13.51 5.29 1.38
CA SER A 149 13.57 5.26 -0.08
C SER A 149 14.92 4.68 -0.51
N PRO A 150 14.95 3.71 -1.45
CA PRO A 150 16.20 3.17 -1.98
C PRO A 150 17.06 4.23 -2.67
N THR A 151 16.44 5.32 -3.15
CA THR A 151 17.17 6.48 -3.70
C THR A 151 18.03 7.19 -2.67
N ILE A 152 17.58 7.28 -1.41
CA ILE A 152 18.33 7.89 -0.32
C ILE A 152 19.56 7.03 0.01
N ALA A 153 19.38 5.71 0.07
CA ALA A 153 20.47 4.77 0.30
C ALA A 153 21.49 4.78 -0.86
N PHE A 154 21.02 4.92 -2.10
CA PHE A 154 21.88 5.04 -3.27
C PHE A 154 22.72 6.32 -3.21
N VAL A 155 22.11 7.46 -2.94
CA VAL A 155 22.82 8.75 -2.85
C VAL A 155 23.79 8.77 -1.65
N SER A 156 23.42 8.17 -0.51
CA SER A 156 24.32 8.09 0.64
C SER A 156 25.56 7.23 0.37
N ASN A 157 25.42 6.16 -0.41
CA ASN A 157 26.50 5.24 -0.76
C ASN A 157 27.27 5.63 -2.04
N ALA A 158 26.87 6.72 -2.70
CA ALA A 158 27.54 7.22 -3.91
C ALA A 158 28.99 7.69 -3.62
N SER A 159 29.83 7.64 -4.65
CA SER A 159 31.22 8.11 -4.58
C SER A 159 31.31 9.61 -4.33
N ILE A 160 32.47 10.08 -3.87
CA ILE A 160 32.70 11.50 -3.60
C ILE A 160 32.42 12.37 -4.85
N HIS A 161 32.86 11.92 -6.03
CA HIS A 161 32.65 12.63 -7.30
C HIS A 161 31.17 12.68 -7.68
N GLN A 162 30.42 11.60 -7.47
CA GLN A 162 28.98 11.56 -7.71
C GLN A 162 28.23 12.52 -6.77
N LYS A 163 28.64 12.59 -5.50
CA LYS A 163 28.04 13.53 -4.53
C LYS A 163 28.35 14.99 -4.87
N ILE A 164 29.59 15.29 -5.27
CA ILE A 164 29.98 16.63 -5.72
C ILE A 164 29.17 17.02 -6.96
N PHE A 165 29.03 16.12 -7.92
CA PHE A 165 28.22 16.35 -9.12
C PHE A 165 26.74 16.63 -8.80
N LEU A 166 26.13 15.82 -7.92
CA LEU A 166 24.76 16.07 -7.46
C LEU A 166 24.63 17.40 -6.72
N TRP A 167 25.65 17.78 -5.95
CA TRP A 167 25.67 19.04 -5.22
C TRP A 167 25.83 20.25 -6.14
N SER A 168 26.72 20.18 -7.14
CA SER A 168 26.87 21.24 -8.15
C SER A 168 25.61 21.40 -8.99
N LEU A 169 24.98 20.29 -9.39
CA LEU A 169 23.71 20.29 -10.10
C LEU A 169 22.63 20.97 -9.25
N LEU A 170 22.48 20.59 -7.98
CA LEU A 170 21.51 21.19 -7.07
C LEU A 170 21.73 22.69 -6.88
N GLN A 171 23.00 23.14 -6.74
CA GLN A 171 23.32 24.56 -6.63
C GLN A 171 22.95 25.31 -7.91
N ARG A 172 23.25 24.74 -9.09
CA ARG A 172 22.87 25.35 -10.36
C ARG A 172 21.36 25.46 -10.52
N THR A 173 20.60 24.39 -10.28
CA THR A 173 19.13 24.40 -10.29
C THR A 173 18.56 25.46 -9.34
N ARG A 174 19.17 25.66 -8.16
CA ARG A 174 18.74 26.70 -7.20
C ARG A 174 19.03 28.12 -7.69
N VAL A 175 20.15 28.34 -8.37
CA VAL A 175 20.54 29.67 -8.88
C VAL A 175 19.75 30.04 -10.14
N THR A 176 19.55 29.09 -11.06
CA THR A 176 18.82 29.34 -12.32
C THR A 176 17.32 29.26 -12.15
N GLY A 177 16.83 28.51 -11.16
CA GLY A 177 15.40 28.23 -10.97
C GLY A 177 14.80 27.31 -12.03
N LEU A 178 15.63 26.77 -12.94
CA LEU A 178 15.21 25.84 -14.00
C LEU A 178 15.38 24.40 -13.53
N ALA A 179 14.41 23.54 -13.87
CA ALA A 179 14.43 22.12 -13.52
C ALA A 179 15.49 21.32 -14.29
N GLU A 180 15.99 21.86 -15.40
CA GLU A 180 16.98 21.25 -16.27
C GLU A 180 18.21 22.17 -16.37
N VAL A 181 19.40 21.55 -16.42
CA VAL A 181 20.70 22.25 -16.50
C VAL A 181 21.52 21.55 -17.58
N GLU A 182 22.13 22.31 -18.49
CA GLU A 182 22.98 21.75 -19.54
C GLU A 182 24.31 21.23 -18.96
N LEU A 183 24.82 20.14 -19.55
CA LEU A 183 26.09 19.56 -19.14
C LEU A 183 27.24 20.46 -19.61
N GLY A 184 27.83 21.24 -18.71
CA GLY A 184 28.96 22.13 -19.00
C GLY A 184 28.89 23.49 -18.30
N GLU A 185 27.72 23.86 -17.77
CA GLU A 185 27.49 25.06 -16.96
C GLU A 185 27.69 24.82 -15.45
#